data_AF-A0A923E2S4-F1
#
_entry.id   AF-A0A923E2S4-F1
#
_cell.length_a   1.000
_cell.length_b   1.000
_cell.length_c   1.000
_cell.angle_alpha   90.00
_cell.angle_beta   90.00
_cell.angle_gamma   90.00
#
_symmetry.space_group_name_H-M   'P 1'
#
loop_
_entity.id
_entity.type
_entity.pdbx_description
1 polymer ?
#
loop_
_entity_poly.entity_id
_entity_poly.type
_entity_poly.pdbx_seq_one_letter_code
_entity_poly.pdbx_strand_id
1 'polypeptide(L)'
;MNDSDVRTSTARVSTDKPARYGKQLASHMGRRIPAVWDEGSCLGELRFTRDGIESGTCALSCEEDALILELRAPSDEELERIEAVVGVHLARFGAKDSLSVAWVRADGAKGATLGPFSPEEVAEHNRLRRESRAARHHDDEG
;
A
#
# COMPACT_ATOMS: atom_id res chain seq x y z
N MET A 1 -24.68 6.61 -9.42
CA MET A 1 -23.77 5.77 -8.61
C MET A 1 -24.43 5.65 -7.26
N ASN A 2 -24.96 4.47 -6.93
CA ASN A 2 -25.52 4.23 -5.61
C ASN A 2 -24.36 4.04 -4.62
N ASP A 3 -24.35 4.80 -3.53
CA ASP A 3 -23.43 4.64 -2.40
C ASP A 3 -23.45 3.24 -1.75
N SER A 4 -24.41 2.39 -2.12
CA SER A 4 -24.64 1.07 -1.50
C SER A 4 -23.66 -0.04 -1.90
N ASP A 5 -22.68 0.20 -2.79
CA ASP A 5 -21.69 -0.81 -3.21
C ASP A 5 -20.22 -0.42 -2.96
N VAL A 6 -19.97 0.66 -2.21
CA VAL A 6 -18.60 0.99 -1.82
C VAL A 6 -18.14 0.01 -0.75
N ARG A 7 -17.19 -0.85 -1.13
CA ARG A 7 -16.49 -1.75 -0.22
C ARG A 7 -15.45 -0.95 0.54
N THR A 8 -15.37 -1.20 1.84
CA THR A 8 -14.42 -0.52 2.71
C THR A 8 -13.59 -1.57 3.44
N SER A 9 -12.30 -1.29 3.62
CA SER A 9 -11.37 -2.15 4.35
C SER A 9 -10.43 -1.30 5.16
N THR A 10 -10.15 -1.70 6.38
CA THR A 10 -9.27 -0.96 7.29
C THR A 10 -8.11 -1.83 7.72
N ALA A 11 -6.93 -1.25 7.81
CA ALA A 11 -5.75 -1.91 8.35
C ALA A 11 -5.10 -1.04 9.42
N ARG A 12 -4.76 -1.67 10.55
CA ARG A 12 -3.96 -1.06 11.61
C ARG A 12 -2.56 -1.67 11.59
N VAL A 13 -1.57 -0.82 11.40
CA VAL A 13 -0.17 -1.23 11.29
C VAL A 13 0.58 -0.70 12.49
N SER A 14 0.90 -1.57 13.45
CA SER A 14 1.64 -1.19 14.65
C SER A 14 3.04 -0.71 14.27
N THR A 15 3.37 0.53 14.64
CA THR A 15 4.66 1.15 14.37
C THR A 15 4.89 2.37 15.26
N ASP A 16 6.11 2.55 15.75
CA ASP A 16 6.50 3.74 16.52
C ASP A 16 6.67 4.99 15.64
N LYS A 17 6.56 4.85 14.31
CA LYS A 17 6.84 5.93 13.34
C LYS A 17 5.78 6.03 12.24
N PRO A 18 4.48 6.18 12.58
CA PRO A 18 3.41 6.13 11.60
C PRO A 18 3.53 7.25 10.55
N ALA A 19 3.87 8.48 10.96
CA ALA A 19 4.02 9.61 10.06
C ALA A 19 5.13 9.41 9.01
N ARG A 20 6.22 8.74 9.40
CA ARG A 20 7.33 8.43 8.50
C ARG A 20 6.88 7.45 7.41
N TYR A 21 6.19 6.39 7.81
CA TYR A 21 5.71 5.36 6.89
C TYR A 21 4.59 5.87 5.97
N GLY A 22 3.65 6.67 6.50
CA GLY A 22 2.62 7.33 5.72
C GLY A 22 3.19 8.25 4.64
N LYS A 23 4.13 9.13 5.00
CA LYS A 23 4.85 9.99 4.04
C LYS A 23 5.59 9.18 2.97
N GLN A 24 6.28 8.11 3.38
CA GLN A 24 7.03 7.26 2.44
C GLN A 24 6.10 6.57 1.43
N LEU A 25 4.96 6.08 1.90
CA LEU A 25 3.95 5.45 1.05
C LEU A 25 3.33 6.46 0.07
N ALA A 26 2.90 7.62 0.56
CA ALA A 26 2.35 8.68 -0.28
C ALA A 26 3.36 9.18 -1.33
N SER A 27 4.62 9.42 -0.94
CA SER A 27 5.67 9.84 -1.87
C SER A 27 6.01 8.77 -2.92
N HIS A 28 5.97 7.48 -2.55
CA HIS A 28 6.20 6.39 -3.49
C HIS A 28 5.06 6.25 -4.50
N MET A 29 3.82 6.19 -3.99
CA MET A 29 2.62 6.02 -4.80
C MET A 29 2.34 7.25 -5.67
N GLY A 30 2.67 8.45 -5.18
CA GLY A 30 2.60 9.73 -5.89
C GLY A 30 3.33 9.77 -7.24
N ARG A 31 4.23 8.82 -7.51
CA ARG A 31 4.90 8.66 -8.82
C ARG A 31 3.99 8.09 -9.90
N ARG A 32 2.94 7.37 -9.51
CA ARG A 32 2.06 6.60 -10.40
C ARG A 32 0.62 7.05 -10.29
N ILE A 33 0.19 7.43 -9.10
CA ILE A 33 -1.19 7.79 -8.79
C ILE A 33 -1.24 9.13 -8.05
N PRO A 34 -2.36 9.86 -8.09
CA PRO A 34 -2.54 11.02 -7.23
C PRO A 34 -2.43 10.62 -5.76
N ALA A 35 -1.54 11.28 -5.03
CA ALA A 35 -1.30 11.04 -3.61
C ALA A 35 -1.03 12.37 -2.90
N VAL A 36 -1.58 12.52 -1.71
CA VAL A 36 -1.42 13.70 -0.85
C VAL A 36 -1.00 13.24 0.53
N TRP A 37 -0.15 14.04 1.17
CA TRP A 37 0.27 13.81 2.55
C TRP A 37 0.46 15.17 3.24
N ASP A 38 -0.20 15.35 4.38
CA ASP A 38 -0.07 16.49 5.26
C ASP A 38 0.76 16.08 6.48
N GLU A 39 1.97 16.66 6.59
CA GLU A 39 2.87 16.41 7.71
C GLU A 39 2.37 17.01 9.03
N GLY A 40 1.61 18.11 8.98
CA GLY A 40 1.10 18.78 10.17
C GLY A 40 -0.06 18.02 10.81
N SER A 41 -0.97 17.51 9.98
CA SER A 41 -2.11 16.70 10.44
C SER A 41 -1.80 15.21 10.51
N CYS A 42 -0.67 14.77 9.96
CA CYS A 42 -0.31 13.35 9.81
C CYS A 42 -1.40 12.54 9.08
N LEU A 43 -2.00 13.16 8.06
CA LEU A 43 -3.05 12.58 7.24
C LEU A 43 -2.58 12.46 5.79
N GLY A 44 -3.03 11.44 5.09
CA GLY A 44 -2.77 11.26 3.67
C GLY A 44 -3.95 10.66 2.93
N GLU A 45 -3.91 10.79 1.61
CA GLU A 45 -4.92 10.22 0.73
C GLU A 45 -4.24 9.75 -0.56
N LEU A 46 -4.54 8.52 -0.98
CA LEU A 46 -4.09 7.93 -2.25
C LEU A 46 -5.31 7.64 -3.10
N ARG A 47 -5.32 8.08 -4.36
CA ARG A 47 -6.41 7.82 -5.29
C ARG A 47 -5.95 6.87 -6.38
N PHE A 48 -6.46 5.66 -6.37
CA PHE A 48 -6.17 4.66 -7.38
C PHE A 48 -7.08 4.86 -8.58
N THR A 49 -6.47 4.91 -9.76
CA THR A 49 -7.19 5.00 -11.02
C THR A 49 -6.78 3.85 -11.93
N ARG A 50 -7.75 3.35 -12.69
CA ARG A 50 -7.57 2.27 -13.66
C ARG A 50 -8.32 2.62 -14.93
N ASP A 51 -7.62 2.57 -16.07
CA ASP A 51 -8.17 2.92 -17.38
C ASP A 51 -8.86 4.31 -17.40
N GLY A 52 -8.37 5.24 -16.58
CA GLY A 52 -8.90 6.60 -16.45
C GLY A 52 -10.07 6.75 -15.48
N ILE A 53 -10.51 5.67 -14.83
CA ILE A 53 -11.64 5.65 -13.88
C ILE A 53 -11.09 5.45 -12.45
N GLU A 54 -11.67 6.14 -11.47
CA GLU A 54 -11.34 5.92 -10.06
C GLU A 54 -11.71 4.50 -9.64
N SER A 55 -10.71 3.72 -9.23
CA SER A 55 -10.86 2.33 -8.84
C SER A 55 -10.76 2.13 -7.32
N GLY A 56 -10.34 3.16 -6.58
CA GLY A 56 -10.45 3.20 -5.13
C GLY A 56 -9.66 4.34 -4.50
N THR A 57 -9.89 4.58 -3.22
CA THR A 57 -9.20 5.61 -2.43
C THR A 57 -8.70 5.01 -1.12
N CYS A 58 -7.47 5.32 -0.74
CA CYS A 58 -6.89 4.90 0.53
C CYS A 58 -6.53 6.14 1.34
N ALA A 59 -7.27 6.39 2.42
CA ALA A 59 -6.89 7.37 3.41
C ALA A 59 -5.86 6.78 4.38
N LEU A 60 -4.98 7.63 4.87
CA LEU A 60 -3.97 7.31 5.86
C LEU A 60 -4.10 8.28 7.02
N SER A 61 -4.03 7.75 8.23
CA SER A 61 -3.99 8.55 9.45
C SER A 61 -3.02 7.96 10.46
N CYS A 62 -2.34 8.81 11.19
CA CYS A 62 -1.46 8.39 12.28
C CYS A 62 -2.23 8.35 13.60
N GLU A 63 -2.08 7.24 14.32
CA GLU A 63 -2.46 7.09 15.72
C GLU A 63 -1.20 7.07 16.60
N GLU A 64 -1.35 7.01 17.92
CA GLU A 64 -0.23 7.07 18.87
C GLU A 64 0.85 5.99 18.65
N ASP A 65 0.45 4.77 18.28
CA ASP A 65 1.33 3.60 18.13
C ASP A 65 1.14 2.84 16.80
N ALA A 66 0.38 3.42 15.87
CA ALA A 66 0.00 2.74 14.64
C ALA A 66 -0.27 3.70 13.48
N LEU A 67 -0.08 3.20 12.27
CA LEU A 67 -0.60 3.82 11.06
C LEU A 67 -1.92 3.14 10.70
N ILE A 68 -2.97 3.93 10.57
CA ILE A 68 -4.29 3.48 10.13
C ILE A 68 -4.42 3.73 8.65
N LEU A 69 -4.94 2.73 7.95
CA LEU A 69 -5.23 2.76 6.54
C LEU A 69 -6.72 2.49 6.36
N GLU A 70 -7.42 3.36 5.66
CA GLU A 70 -8.82 3.19 5.32
C GLU A 70 -8.97 3.18 3.81
N LEU A 71 -9.24 1.99 3.26
CA LEU A 71 -9.43 1.76 1.85
C LEU A 71 -10.92 1.74 1.51
N ARG A 72 -11.28 2.41 0.41
CA ARG A 72 -12.61 2.40 -0.20
C ARG A 72 -12.46 2.02 -1.66
N ALA A 73 -13.27 1.08 -2.13
CA ALA A 73 -13.27 0.63 -3.52
C ALA A 73 -14.70 0.34 -3.98
N PRO A 74 -15.00 0.41 -5.29
CA PRO A 74 -16.33 0.16 -5.82
C PRO A 74 -16.66 -1.35 -5.97
N SER A 75 -15.71 -2.25 -5.70
CA SER A 75 -15.89 -3.70 -5.78
C SER A 75 -14.87 -4.44 -4.92
N ASP A 76 -15.16 -5.70 -4.56
CA ASP A 76 -14.24 -6.54 -3.78
C ASP A 76 -12.94 -6.85 -4.55
N GLU A 77 -13.00 -6.95 -5.88
CA GLU A 77 -11.82 -7.20 -6.72
C GLU A 77 -10.83 -6.04 -6.65
N GLU A 78 -11.31 -4.79 -6.79
CA GLU A 78 -10.46 -3.61 -6.65
C GLU A 78 -10.01 -3.42 -5.19
N LEU A 79 -10.87 -3.74 -4.22
CA LEU A 79 -10.51 -3.74 -2.80
C LEU A 79 -9.32 -4.67 -2.53
N GLU A 80 -9.43 -5.96 -2.86
CA GLU A 80 -8.38 -6.96 -2.69
C GLU A 80 -7.07 -6.57 -3.36
N ARG A 81 -7.17 -6.02 -4.57
CA ARG A 81 -6.02 -5.55 -5.33
C ARG A 81 -5.30 -4.42 -4.59
N ILE A 82 -6.03 -3.40 -4.15
CA ILE A 82 -5.43 -2.25 -3.48
C ILE A 82 -4.91 -2.65 -2.09
N GLU A 83 -5.63 -3.50 -1.35
CA GLU A 83 -5.15 -4.10 -0.08
C GLU A 83 -3.77 -4.74 -0.25
N ALA A 84 -3.61 -5.56 -1.30
CA ALA A 84 -2.34 -6.21 -1.62
C ALA A 84 -1.25 -5.21 -2.00
N VAL A 85 -1.57 -4.23 -2.85
CA VAL A 85 -0.60 -3.21 -3.29
C VAL A 85 -0.11 -2.37 -2.11
N VAL A 86 -1.01 -1.82 -1.31
CA VAL A 86 -0.66 -0.97 -0.17
C VAL A 86 0.06 -1.80 0.90
N GLY A 87 -0.48 -2.98 1.23
CA GLY A 87 0.08 -3.87 2.24
C GLY A 87 1.50 -4.32 1.91
N VAL A 88 1.78 -4.73 0.67
CA VAL A 88 3.13 -5.17 0.26
C VAL A 88 4.14 -4.02 0.35
N HIS A 89 3.79 -2.81 -0.09
CA HIS A 89 4.74 -1.69 -0.05
C HIS A 89 5.05 -1.29 1.39
N LEU A 90 4.04 -1.24 2.24
CA LEU A 90 4.23 -0.86 3.63
C LEU A 90 5.03 -1.91 4.41
N ALA A 91 4.68 -3.19 4.28
CA ALA A 91 5.44 -4.29 4.89
C ALA A 91 6.89 -4.36 4.37
N ARG A 92 7.12 -4.02 3.09
CA ARG A 92 8.49 -3.93 2.53
C ARG A 92 9.27 -2.73 3.07
N PHE A 93 8.64 -1.56 3.22
CA PHE A 93 9.29 -0.39 3.81
C PHE A 93 9.66 -0.64 5.27
N GLY A 94 8.77 -1.31 5.99
CA GLY A 94 8.95 -1.69 7.38
C GLY A 94 9.60 -3.04 7.60
N ALA A 95 10.23 -3.67 6.59
CA ALA A 95 10.84 -4.99 6.75
C ALA A 95 11.91 -5.03 7.85
N LYS A 96 12.64 -3.92 8.03
CA LYS A 96 13.61 -3.75 9.14
C LYS A 96 12.95 -3.72 10.51
N ASP A 97 11.75 -3.16 10.57
CA ASP A 97 10.98 -3.00 11.79
C ASP A 97 9.92 -4.15 11.92
N SER A 98 10.00 -5.18 11.07
CA SER A 98 9.06 -6.31 11.01
C SER A 98 7.58 -5.89 10.93
N LEU A 99 7.26 -4.87 10.15
CA LEU A 99 5.87 -4.42 9.97
C LEU A 99 5.02 -5.48 9.27
N SER A 100 3.83 -5.70 9.81
CA SER A 100 2.78 -6.51 9.18
C SER A 100 1.53 -5.67 8.97
N VAL A 101 0.82 -5.94 7.88
CA VAL A 101 -0.41 -5.24 7.51
C VAL A 101 -1.51 -6.27 7.39
N ALA A 102 -2.51 -6.19 8.26
CA ALA A 102 -3.69 -7.03 8.22
C ALA A 102 -4.92 -6.16 7.97
N TRP A 103 -5.60 -6.43 6.85
CA TRP A 103 -6.82 -5.73 6.46
C TRP A 103 -8.07 -6.41 7.05
N VAL A 104 -9.05 -5.59 7.42
CA VAL A 104 -10.36 -6.00 7.93
C VAL A 104 -11.40 -5.28 7.09
N ARG A 105 -12.19 -6.03 6.34
CA ARG A 105 -13.26 -5.49 5.52
C ARG A 105 -14.43 -5.04 6.40
N ALA A 106 -15.23 -4.11 5.92
CA ALA A 106 -16.36 -3.55 6.66
C ALA A 106 -17.46 -4.58 6.98
N ASP A 107 -17.53 -5.69 6.24
CA ASP A 107 -18.40 -6.83 6.52
C ASP A 107 -17.85 -7.75 7.63
N GLY A 108 -16.70 -7.41 8.22
CA GLY A 108 -15.99 -8.20 9.23
C GLY A 108 -15.16 -9.34 8.65
N ALA A 109 -15.12 -9.52 7.33
CA ALA A 109 -14.25 -10.49 6.69
C ALA A 109 -12.78 -10.07 6.84
N LYS A 110 -11.91 -11.07 6.96
CA LYS A 110 -10.47 -10.84 6.93
C LYS A 110 -10.06 -10.51 5.49
N GLY A 111 -9.49 -9.33 5.29
CA GLY A 111 -8.87 -8.95 4.03
C GLY A 111 -7.49 -9.58 3.87
N ALA A 112 -6.68 -9.01 2.98
CA ALA A 112 -5.31 -9.46 2.78
C ALA A 112 -4.46 -9.28 4.05
N THR A 113 -3.52 -10.19 4.28
CA THR A 113 -2.47 -10.06 5.31
C THR A 113 -1.11 -10.12 4.64
N LEU A 114 -0.30 -9.07 4.81
CA LEU A 114 0.99 -8.89 4.13
C LEU A 114 2.09 -8.66 5.17
N GLY A 115 3.18 -9.42 5.03
CA GLY A 115 4.30 -9.38 5.97
C GLY A 115 3.99 -10.07 7.32
N PRO A 116 4.93 -10.00 8.28
CA PRO A 116 6.19 -9.28 8.19
C PRO A 116 7.12 -9.92 7.15
N PHE A 117 7.79 -9.09 6.34
CA PHE A 117 8.86 -9.55 5.47
C PHE A 117 10.18 -9.37 6.19
N SER A 118 11.06 -10.37 6.14
CA SER A 118 12.42 -10.19 6.65
C SER A 118 13.21 -9.25 5.72
N PRO A 119 14.18 -8.49 6.27
CA PRO A 119 15.06 -7.65 5.45
C PRO A 119 15.81 -8.43 4.37
N GLU A 120 16.13 -9.70 4.63
CA GLU A 120 16.80 -10.60 3.70
C GLU A 120 15.92 -10.95 2.50
N GLU A 121 14.66 -11.36 2.75
CA GLU A 121 13.68 -11.66 1.68
C GLU A 121 13.44 -10.44 0.77
N VAL A 122 13.35 -9.24 1.35
CA VAL A 122 13.17 -8.00 0.57
C VAL A 122 14.43 -7.68 -0.24
N ALA A 123 15.63 -7.88 0.33
CA ALA A 123 16.88 -7.64 -0.36
C ALA A 123 17.11 -8.61 -1.53
N GLU A 124 16.79 -9.89 -1.32
CA GLU A 124 16.87 -10.93 -2.36
C GLU A 124 15.88 -10.65 -3.49
N HIS A 125 14.62 -10.34 -3.19
CA HIS A 125 13.63 -9.97 -4.20
C HIS A 125 14.08 -8.75 -5.03
N ASN A 126 14.66 -7.74 -4.37
CA ASN A 126 15.19 -6.55 -5.06
C ASN A 126 16.40 -6.89 -5.94
N ARG A 127 17.25 -7.83 -5.52
CA ARG A 127 18.40 -8.32 -6.30
C ARG A 127 17.94 -9.05 -7.56
N LEU A 128 17.04 -10.02 -7.41
CA LEU A 128 16.45 -10.77 -8.53
C LEU A 128 15.75 -9.86 -9.54
N ARG A 129 15.02 -8.83 -9.07
CA ARG A 129 14.39 -7.83 -9.95
C ARG A 129 15.41 -6.96 -10.70
N ARG A 130 16.53 -6.61 -10.09
CA ARG A 130 17.61 -5.86 -10.76
C ARG A 130 18.26 -6.71 -11.86
N GLU A 131 18.55 -7.96 -11.55
CA GLU A 131 19.12 -8.93 -12.50
C GLU A 131 18.18 -9.18 -13.69
N SER A 132 16.88 -9.38 -13.42
CA SER A 132 15.85 -9.58 -14.46
C SER A 132 15.59 -8.35 -15.34
N ARG A 133 15.91 -7.14 -14.86
CA ARG A 133 15.79 -5.90 -15.65
C ARG A 133 17.06 -5.63 -16.46
N ALA A 134 18.22 -6.01 -15.95
CA ALA A 134 19.49 -5.94 -16.67
C ALA A 134 19.52 -6.92 -17.86
N ALA A 135 18.96 -8.11 -17.71
CA ALA A 135 18.90 -9.11 -18.79
C ALA A 135 18.07 -8.65 -20.01
N ARG A 136 17.04 -7.82 -19.82
CA ARG A 136 16.18 -7.37 -20.94
C ARG A 136 16.74 -6.21 -21.76
N HIS A 137 17.82 -5.58 -21.32
CA HIS A 137 18.45 -4.46 -22.05
C HIS A 137 19.66 -4.92 -22.89
N HIS A 138 20.02 -6.21 -22.84
CA HIS A 138 21.18 -6.73 -23.59
C HIS A 138 20.80 -7.37 -24.94
N ASP A 139 19.51 -7.63 -25.20
CA ASP A 139 19.08 -8.37 -26.39
C ASP A 139 18.60 -7.50 -27.58
N ASP A 140 18.66 -6.16 -27.48
CA ASP A 140 18.17 -5.23 -28.54
C ASP A 140 19.29 -4.59 -29.38
N GLU A 141 20.57 -4.95 -29.16
CA GLU A 141 21.71 -4.54 -30.00
C GLU A 141 22.52 -5.75 -30.49
N GLY A 142 21.91 -6.57 -31.36
CA GLY A 142 22.57 -7.66 -32.08
C GLY A 142 22.17 -7.70 -33.54
#